data_AF-A0AA39L5J7-F1
#
_entry.id   AF-A0AA39L5J7-F1
#
_cell.length_a   1.000
_cell.length_b   1.000
_cell.length_c   1.000
_cell.angle_alpha   90.00
_cell.angle_beta   90.00
_cell.angle_gamma   90.00
#
_symmetry.space_group_name_H-M   'P 1'
#
loop_
_entity.id
_entity.type
_entity.pdbx_description
1 polymer ?
#
loop_
_entity_poly.entity_id
_entity_poly.type
_entity_poly.pdbx_seq_one_letter_code
_entity_poly.pdbx_strand_id
1 'polypeptide(L)'
;MRSSRLSRDTAKLFDRTSPAISTSTSTSSTSRRTTRASLSRFYATSNSTTTAATPDIEDAISTPSPKRRKLSSISPIKAELVEDALQAIPSPPRRQRKPARKATNPNTGSTTTLPPSDWEEIYTTVKKMRQPGGAAYPAAVDTMGCERLADVDASPRDQRFQTLVALMLSSQTKDTVNAVAMAKLKKDLPAYEEGKPKGLNLENMLAVEPALLNEMIWAVGFHNNKTKYLKQTAVILRDEWDGDIPSTIEGLTSLPGVGPKMAYLTMTVAWNRTEGIGVDVHVHRITNMWGWHKTRNPEETRLALQSWLPRDCWRDINHMLVGLGQSVCLPVGRKCGECDLGLEGLCKAAERKKIIEGRRHVKKEEVIEEDGTVLKLEQVKSEVVIKEEVVNESPDLGDAAHSPRLDAASGETAVSGRKRRVKRQAT
;
A
#
# COMPACT_ATOMS: atom_id res chain seq x y z
N MET A 1 -15.82 5.93 -18.33
CA MET A 1 -16.03 6.04 -16.87
C MET A 1 -17.48 5.73 -16.55
N ARG A 2 -17.80 4.98 -15.48
CA ARG A 2 -19.16 4.81 -14.94
C ARG A 2 -19.07 4.68 -13.41
N SER A 3 -19.62 5.65 -12.68
CA SER A 3 -19.68 5.65 -11.21
C SER A 3 -20.88 4.85 -10.70
N SER A 4 -20.73 4.20 -9.55
CA SER A 4 -21.75 3.35 -8.92
C SER A 4 -22.85 4.17 -8.22
N ARG A 5 -24.07 3.62 -8.16
CA ARG A 5 -25.32 4.31 -7.76
C ARG A 5 -25.38 4.84 -6.31
N LEU A 6 -24.41 4.53 -5.46
CA LEU A 6 -24.35 4.94 -4.04
C LEU A 6 -24.10 6.44 -3.78
N SER A 7 -23.97 7.26 -4.82
CA SER A 7 -23.59 8.69 -4.72
C SER A 7 -24.74 9.67 -5.02
N ARG A 8 -26.02 9.27 -4.89
CA ARG A 8 -27.19 10.15 -5.16
C ARG A 8 -28.07 10.45 -3.95
N ASP A 9 -28.04 9.63 -2.90
CA ASP A 9 -29.04 9.69 -1.82
C ASP A 9 -28.58 10.48 -0.58
N THR A 10 -27.30 10.82 -0.46
CA THR A 10 -26.78 11.70 0.59
C THR A 10 -27.09 13.18 0.37
N ALA A 11 -27.55 13.58 -0.81
CA ALA A 11 -27.78 14.97 -1.21
C ALA A 11 -29.21 15.51 -0.90
N LYS A 12 -29.99 14.81 -0.06
CA LYS A 12 -31.40 15.16 0.24
C LYS A 12 -31.75 15.28 1.73
N LEU A 13 -30.74 15.37 2.61
CA LEU A 13 -30.92 15.45 4.07
C LEU A 13 -30.38 16.74 4.72
N PHE A 14 -30.06 17.76 3.90
CA PHE A 14 -29.47 19.03 4.36
C PHE A 14 -30.32 20.27 4.07
N ASP A 15 -31.63 20.10 3.85
CA ASP A 15 -32.56 21.23 3.66
C ASP A 15 -33.91 20.97 4.38
N ARG A 16 -33.86 21.00 5.73
CA ARG A 16 -35.00 21.17 6.66
C ARG A 16 -34.54 21.11 8.13
N THR A 17 -34.14 22.26 8.69
CA THR A 17 -34.53 22.74 10.04
C THR A 17 -33.72 23.98 10.44
N SER A 18 -34.30 25.15 10.23
CA SER A 18 -33.91 26.39 10.92
C SER A 18 -35.09 26.91 11.72
N PRO A 19 -34.96 27.15 13.03
CA PRO A 19 -35.78 28.11 13.76
C PRO A 19 -35.03 29.46 13.90
N ALA A 20 -35.80 30.55 14.03
CA ALA A 20 -35.27 31.91 14.00
C ALA A 20 -34.84 32.45 15.38
N ILE A 21 -34.19 33.62 15.35
CA ILE A 21 -33.78 34.41 16.53
C ILE A 21 -35.02 34.94 17.27
N SER A 22 -35.01 34.88 18.60
CA SER A 22 -35.75 35.82 19.46
C SER A 22 -34.98 36.05 20.77
N THR A 23 -35.18 37.23 21.37
CA THR A 23 -34.43 37.72 22.54
C THR A 23 -35.30 37.82 23.79
N SER A 24 -34.76 37.40 24.93
CA SER A 24 -35.22 37.84 26.26
C SER A 24 -34.12 37.65 27.31
N THR A 25 -34.27 38.26 28.48
CA THR A 25 -33.17 38.50 29.44
C THR A 25 -33.56 38.06 30.85
N SER A 26 -32.53 37.92 31.72
CA SER A 26 -32.56 38.10 33.19
C SER A 26 -32.70 36.89 34.16
N THR A 27 -31.74 36.87 35.11
CA THR A 27 -31.85 36.55 36.56
C THR A 27 -32.24 35.15 37.10
N SER A 28 -31.21 34.43 37.58
CA SER A 28 -31.02 33.86 38.95
C SER A 28 -32.17 33.12 39.67
N SER A 29 -31.99 31.93 40.27
CA SER A 29 -31.20 31.74 41.52
C SER A 29 -31.30 30.32 42.14
N THR A 30 -30.28 29.96 42.95
CA THR A 30 -30.27 29.02 44.12
C THR A 30 -30.97 27.65 44.12
N SER A 31 -30.15 26.60 43.99
CA SER A 31 -29.83 25.60 45.06
C SER A 31 -30.93 24.76 45.76
N ARG A 32 -30.76 23.43 45.68
CA ARG A 32 -30.66 22.59 46.90
C ARG A 32 -29.79 21.33 46.69
N ARG A 33 -29.22 20.80 47.78
CA ARG A 33 -28.24 19.68 47.86
C ARG A 33 -28.71 18.63 48.87
N THR A 34 -28.73 17.33 48.51
CA THR A 34 -28.64 16.11 49.38
C THR A 34 -29.06 14.86 48.58
N THR A 35 -28.55 13.61 48.73
CA THR A 35 -27.32 13.06 49.35
C THR A 35 -27.07 11.60 48.86
N ARG A 36 -25.78 11.22 48.77
CA ARG A 36 -25.12 9.96 49.22
C ARG A 36 -25.99 8.81 49.82
N ALA A 37 -25.69 7.50 49.69
CA ALA A 37 -24.93 6.64 48.74
C ALA A 37 -24.91 5.16 49.22
N SER A 38 -24.94 4.17 48.30
CA SER A 38 -24.50 2.75 48.50
C SER A 38 -24.51 2.04 47.12
N LEU A 39 -23.48 1.34 46.61
CA LEU A 39 -22.60 0.25 47.09
C LEU A 39 -23.08 -1.20 46.81
N SER A 40 -22.97 -1.62 45.54
CA SER A 40 -22.21 -2.80 45.04
C SER A 40 -22.42 -4.24 45.56
N ARG A 41 -22.16 -5.21 44.65
CA ARG A 41 -22.08 -6.69 44.82
C ARG A 41 -23.46 -7.39 44.76
N PHE A 42 -23.61 -8.64 44.29
CA PHE A 42 -22.65 -9.76 44.16
C PHE A 42 -22.56 -10.38 42.74
N TYR A 43 -21.89 -11.54 42.63
CA TYR A 43 -21.41 -12.22 41.42
C TYR A 43 -21.77 -13.72 41.49
N ALA A 44 -21.83 -14.43 40.34
CA ALA A 44 -22.11 -15.88 40.19
C ALA A 44 -23.56 -16.32 40.57
N THR A 45 -24.08 -17.49 40.16
CA THR A 45 -23.45 -18.76 39.72
C THR A 45 -24.23 -19.46 38.58
N SER A 46 -23.66 -20.53 38.02
CA SER A 46 -24.15 -21.31 36.86
C SER A 46 -24.95 -22.57 37.22
N ASN A 47 -25.89 -23.00 36.36
CA ASN A 47 -25.83 -24.30 35.65
C ASN A 47 -26.95 -24.47 34.59
N SER A 48 -27.03 -25.65 33.95
CA SER A 48 -27.67 -25.89 32.65
C SER A 48 -28.85 -26.90 32.66
N THR A 49 -29.56 -26.97 31.52
CA THR A 49 -30.35 -28.13 31.00
C THR A 49 -31.63 -28.52 31.79
N THR A 50 -32.72 -29.06 31.19
CA THR A 50 -32.97 -29.62 29.85
C THR A 50 -34.48 -29.57 29.44
N THR A 51 -34.77 -29.61 28.13
CA THR A 51 -35.97 -30.16 27.43
C THR A 51 -37.41 -30.07 28.00
N ALA A 52 -38.32 -29.47 27.21
CA ALA A 52 -39.62 -30.07 26.78
C ALA A 52 -40.18 -29.27 25.58
N ALA A 53 -41.14 -29.80 24.82
CA ALA A 53 -41.71 -29.16 23.62
C ALA A 53 -43.20 -29.47 23.39
N THR A 54 -43.90 -28.56 22.70
CA THR A 54 -45.23 -28.74 22.07
C THR A 54 -45.32 -27.89 20.78
N PRO A 55 -46.21 -28.22 19.81
CA PRO A 55 -45.89 -27.98 18.39
C PRO A 55 -46.91 -27.13 17.58
N ASP A 56 -46.58 -26.97 16.29
CA ASP A 56 -47.42 -26.75 15.09
C ASP A 56 -48.39 -25.57 14.97
N ILE A 57 -48.27 -24.86 13.83
CA ILE A 57 -49.30 -25.00 12.79
C ILE A 57 -48.71 -24.89 11.36
N GLU A 58 -49.41 -25.53 10.43
CA GLU A 58 -49.12 -25.79 9.00
C GLU A 58 -49.26 -24.52 8.10
N ASP A 59 -49.15 -24.57 6.77
CA ASP A 59 -48.22 -25.18 5.78
C ASP A 59 -48.74 -24.70 4.39
N ALA A 60 -47.87 -24.38 3.42
CA ALA A 60 -48.32 -23.84 2.13
C ALA A 60 -47.34 -24.01 0.93
N ILE A 61 -47.46 -25.17 0.26
CA ILE A 61 -47.36 -25.31 -1.21
C ILE A 61 -45.95 -25.17 -1.85
N SER A 62 -45.26 -26.32 -1.86
CA SER A 62 -44.80 -27.03 -3.08
C SER A 62 -43.88 -26.36 -4.12
N THR A 63 -42.67 -26.91 -4.23
CA THR A 63 -41.79 -26.85 -5.42
C THR A 63 -42.26 -27.74 -6.58
N PRO A 64 -42.03 -27.36 -7.85
CA PRO A 64 -42.02 -28.29 -8.98
C PRO A 64 -40.60 -28.55 -9.54
N SER A 65 -40.35 -29.81 -9.95
CA SER A 65 -39.06 -30.34 -10.45
C SER A 65 -38.82 -30.04 -11.95
N PRO A 66 -37.62 -30.30 -12.54
CA PRO A 66 -37.17 -29.63 -13.76
C PRO A 66 -37.70 -30.23 -15.09
N LYS A 67 -37.67 -29.41 -16.16
CA LYS A 67 -37.91 -29.82 -17.56
C LYS A 67 -36.64 -29.70 -18.43
N ARG A 68 -36.61 -30.44 -19.53
CA ARG A 68 -35.39 -30.83 -20.27
C ARG A 68 -35.37 -30.29 -21.71
N ARG A 69 -34.28 -29.58 -22.07
CA ARG A 69 -33.73 -29.25 -23.42
C ARG A 69 -34.70 -28.87 -24.57
N LYS A 70 -34.37 -27.75 -25.24
CA LYS A 70 -34.31 -27.68 -26.72
C LYS A 70 -32.97 -27.07 -27.15
N LEU A 71 -32.64 -27.11 -28.44
CA LEU A 71 -31.27 -26.99 -28.95
C LEU A 71 -31.16 -25.97 -30.10
N SER A 72 -30.19 -25.06 -30.02
CA SER A 72 -29.60 -24.31 -31.14
C SER A 72 -28.22 -23.75 -30.69
N SER A 73 -27.07 -24.31 -31.09
CA SER A 73 -26.47 -24.41 -32.44
C SER A 73 -25.77 -23.13 -32.92
N ILE A 74 -24.63 -22.78 -32.29
CA ILE A 74 -23.48 -22.06 -32.86
C ILE A 74 -22.24 -22.57 -32.11
N SER A 75 -21.18 -22.95 -32.83
CA SER A 75 -19.97 -23.57 -32.24
C SER A 75 -18.73 -22.67 -32.39
N PRO A 76 -18.09 -22.19 -31.31
CA PRO A 76 -16.87 -21.39 -31.37
C PRO A 76 -15.61 -22.26 -31.38
N ILE A 77 -15.36 -22.97 -32.49
CA ILE A 77 -14.22 -23.91 -32.70
C ILE A 77 -12.82 -23.24 -32.56
N LYS A 78 -12.76 -21.92 -32.34
CA LYS A 78 -11.54 -21.12 -32.18
C LYS A 78 -11.08 -20.90 -30.74
N ALA A 79 -11.80 -21.42 -29.73
CA ALA A 79 -11.42 -21.29 -28.32
C ALA A 79 -10.49 -22.43 -27.85
N GLU A 80 -10.85 -23.69 -28.11
CA GLU A 80 -10.16 -24.89 -27.59
C GLU A 80 -8.69 -24.95 -28.01
N LEU A 81 -8.38 -24.59 -29.28
CA LEU A 81 -7.01 -24.52 -29.81
C LEU A 81 -6.09 -23.54 -29.05
N VAL A 82 -6.65 -22.56 -28.33
CA VAL A 82 -5.87 -21.64 -27.48
C VAL A 82 -5.65 -22.26 -26.08
N GLU A 83 -6.59 -23.05 -25.59
CA GLU A 83 -6.51 -23.69 -24.27
C GLU A 83 -5.64 -24.96 -24.26
N ASP A 84 -5.55 -25.71 -25.37
CA ASP A 84 -4.56 -26.79 -25.51
C ASP A 84 -3.13 -26.25 -25.67
N ALA A 85 -2.94 -25.18 -26.46
CA ALA A 85 -1.65 -24.49 -26.57
C ALA A 85 -1.21 -23.83 -25.23
N LEU A 86 -2.14 -23.52 -24.33
CA LEU A 86 -1.86 -23.07 -22.96
C LEU A 86 -1.42 -24.21 -22.03
N GLN A 87 -1.83 -25.45 -22.29
CA GLN A 87 -1.46 -26.63 -21.50
C GLN A 87 -0.08 -27.19 -21.87
N ALA A 88 0.39 -26.96 -23.11
CA ALA A 88 1.67 -27.43 -23.61
C ALA A 88 2.93 -26.73 -23.02
N ILE A 89 2.77 -25.76 -22.12
CA ILE A 89 3.90 -25.06 -21.47
C ILE A 89 4.41 -25.89 -20.27
N PRO A 90 5.69 -26.33 -20.26
CA PRO A 90 6.24 -27.06 -19.14
C PRO A 90 6.13 -26.29 -17.81
N SER A 91 5.35 -26.85 -16.89
CA SER A 91 5.40 -26.42 -15.49
C SER A 91 6.68 -26.99 -14.86
N PRO A 92 7.53 -26.19 -14.19
CA PRO A 92 8.68 -26.71 -13.48
C PRO A 92 8.21 -27.73 -12.43
N PRO A 93 9.01 -28.78 -12.15
CA PRO A 93 8.59 -29.91 -11.32
C PRO A 93 8.13 -29.41 -9.94
N ARG A 94 6.99 -29.96 -9.49
CA ARG A 94 6.20 -29.43 -8.37
C ARG A 94 6.86 -29.72 -7.01
N ARG A 95 7.95 -29.02 -6.70
CA ARG A 95 8.80 -29.19 -5.50
C ARG A 95 7.96 -29.31 -4.22
N GLN A 96 8.20 -30.34 -3.42
CA GLN A 96 7.50 -30.56 -2.14
C GLN A 96 8.04 -29.61 -1.05
N ARG A 97 7.41 -28.44 -0.93
CA ARG A 97 7.78 -27.43 0.08
C ARG A 97 7.43 -27.88 1.49
N LYS A 98 8.38 -27.75 2.41
CA LYS A 98 8.18 -27.94 3.85
C LYS A 98 8.20 -26.54 4.50
N PRO A 99 7.13 -26.12 5.21
CA PRO A 99 7.13 -24.87 5.98
C PRO A 99 8.08 -24.98 7.18
N ALA A 100 8.32 -23.88 7.89
CA ALA A 100 9.07 -23.91 9.14
C ALA A 100 8.39 -24.87 10.14
N ARG A 101 9.19 -25.68 10.85
CA ARG A 101 8.70 -26.72 11.77
C ARG A 101 9.58 -26.83 13.00
N LYS A 102 8.97 -26.95 14.18
CA LYS A 102 9.68 -27.34 15.40
C LYS A 102 10.16 -28.80 15.29
N ALA A 103 11.41 -29.03 15.62
CA ALA A 103 12.03 -30.33 15.78
C ALA A 103 12.62 -30.40 17.20
N THR A 104 12.26 -31.45 17.94
CA THR A 104 12.82 -31.72 19.27
C THR A 104 14.00 -32.68 19.11
N ASN A 105 15.16 -32.32 19.65
CA ASN A 105 16.31 -33.22 19.67
C ASN A 105 16.07 -34.33 20.71
N PRO A 106 16.01 -35.62 20.31
CA PRO A 106 15.67 -36.71 21.23
C PRO A 106 16.68 -36.90 22.36
N ASN A 107 17.92 -36.46 22.18
CA ASN A 107 19.00 -36.67 23.15
C ASN A 107 19.13 -35.52 24.18
N THR A 108 18.49 -34.37 23.94
CA THR A 108 18.63 -33.17 24.80
C THR A 108 17.31 -32.51 25.18
N GLY A 109 16.18 -32.94 24.62
CA GLY A 109 14.85 -32.31 24.82
C GLY A 109 14.72 -30.90 24.22
N SER A 110 15.81 -30.30 23.76
CA SER A 110 15.82 -28.96 23.17
C SER A 110 15.01 -28.91 21.88
N THR A 111 14.18 -27.88 21.74
CA THR A 111 13.27 -27.71 20.61
C THR A 111 13.74 -26.55 19.72
N THR A 112 14.19 -26.88 18.51
CA THR A 112 14.69 -25.93 17.51
C THR A 112 13.68 -25.80 16.36
N THR A 113 13.47 -24.60 15.82
CA THR A 113 12.66 -24.46 14.59
C THR A 113 13.56 -24.63 13.36
N LEU A 114 13.28 -25.63 12.54
CA LEU A 114 13.89 -25.79 11.22
C LEU A 114 13.28 -24.78 10.23
N PRO A 115 14.09 -24.16 9.36
CA PRO A 115 13.60 -23.19 8.38
C PRO A 115 12.75 -23.84 7.27
N PRO A 116 11.96 -23.05 6.51
CA PRO A 116 11.26 -23.52 5.33
C PRO A 116 12.25 -24.02 4.26
N SER A 117 11.92 -25.10 3.56
CA SER A 117 12.84 -25.74 2.58
C SER A 117 13.27 -24.87 1.40
N ASP A 118 12.53 -23.79 1.13
CA ASP A 118 12.68 -22.87 0.01
C ASP A 118 13.03 -21.43 0.48
N TRP A 119 13.37 -21.23 1.76
CA TRP A 119 13.54 -19.88 2.34
C TRP A 119 14.66 -19.07 1.68
N GLU A 120 15.83 -19.69 1.45
CA GLU A 120 17.05 -19.03 0.99
C GLU A 120 16.99 -18.70 -0.50
N GLU A 121 16.43 -19.61 -1.30
CA GLU A 121 16.14 -19.42 -2.73
C GLU A 121 15.14 -18.26 -2.91
N ILE A 122 14.06 -18.23 -2.11
CA ILE A 122 13.10 -17.11 -2.11
C ILE A 122 13.76 -15.79 -1.67
N TYR A 123 14.56 -15.81 -0.61
CA TYR A 123 15.24 -14.61 -0.09
C TYR A 123 16.25 -14.05 -1.11
N THR A 124 17.06 -14.91 -1.73
CA THR A 124 18.07 -14.51 -2.72
C THR A 124 17.46 -14.04 -4.04
N THR A 125 16.42 -14.70 -4.56
CA THR A 125 15.69 -14.18 -5.74
C THR A 125 15.06 -12.82 -5.44
N VAL A 126 14.43 -12.60 -4.27
CA VAL A 126 13.89 -11.26 -3.95
C VAL A 126 15.00 -10.22 -3.75
N LYS A 127 16.16 -10.61 -3.20
CA LYS A 127 17.31 -9.70 -3.09
C LYS A 127 17.82 -9.27 -4.48
N LYS A 128 17.82 -10.16 -5.48
CA LYS A 128 18.08 -9.82 -6.90
C LYS A 128 17.00 -8.89 -7.47
N MET A 129 15.71 -9.22 -7.31
CA MET A 129 14.58 -8.40 -7.79
C MET A 129 14.62 -6.94 -7.26
N ARG A 130 15.29 -6.71 -6.13
CA ARG A 130 15.41 -5.40 -5.46
C ARG A 130 16.73 -4.67 -5.76
N GLN A 131 17.63 -5.24 -6.57
CA GLN A 131 18.79 -4.54 -7.11
C GLN A 131 18.40 -3.62 -8.29
N PRO A 132 19.22 -2.62 -8.65
CA PRO A 132 18.99 -1.79 -9.84
C PRO A 132 18.80 -2.63 -11.11
N GLY A 133 17.72 -2.36 -11.85
CA GLY A 133 17.30 -3.14 -13.02
C GLY A 133 16.42 -4.35 -12.71
N GLY A 134 16.33 -4.78 -11.45
CA GLY A 134 15.43 -5.86 -11.03
C GLY A 134 13.96 -5.45 -11.02
N ALA A 135 13.05 -6.39 -11.30
CA ALA A 135 11.61 -6.13 -11.50
C ALA A 135 10.86 -5.51 -10.30
N ALA A 136 11.47 -5.48 -9.10
CA ALA A 136 10.91 -4.84 -7.91
C ALA A 136 11.63 -3.54 -7.50
N TYR A 137 12.49 -2.98 -8.36
CA TYR A 137 13.22 -1.72 -8.14
C TYR A 137 12.92 -0.68 -9.24
N PRO A 138 12.84 0.63 -8.91
CA PRO A 138 12.78 1.20 -7.56
C PRO A 138 11.37 1.08 -6.96
N ALA A 139 11.29 1.10 -5.63
CA ALA A 139 10.07 1.24 -4.85
C ALA A 139 10.13 2.53 -4.00
N ALA A 140 8.99 2.99 -3.47
CA ALA A 140 8.96 4.23 -2.69
C ALA A 140 9.83 4.15 -1.43
N VAL A 141 9.94 2.98 -0.81
CA VAL A 141 10.79 2.75 0.37
C VAL A 141 12.29 3.01 0.09
N ASP A 142 12.76 2.88 -1.16
CA ASP A 142 14.18 3.07 -1.53
C ASP A 142 14.67 4.51 -1.37
N THR A 143 13.78 5.49 -1.53
CA THR A 143 14.11 6.92 -1.46
C THR A 143 13.31 7.67 -0.40
N MET A 144 12.16 7.13 0.01
CA MET A 144 11.19 7.80 0.90
C MET A 144 10.82 6.93 2.12
N GLY A 145 11.45 5.76 2.29
CA GLY A 145 11.32 4.92 3.47
C GLY A 145 11.88 5.59 4.73
N CYS A 146 11.26 5.34 5.88
CA CYS A 146 11.53 6.08 7.14
C CYS A 146 13.00 6.10 7.57
N GLU A 147 13.75 5.04 7.24
CA GLU A 147 15.19 4.89 7.50
C GLU A 147 16.10 5.88 6.74
N ARG A 148 15.54 6.67 5.81
CA ARG A 148 16.24 7.70 5.03
C ARG A 148 15.68 9.12 5.25
N LEU A 149 14.75 9.31 6.19
CA LEU A 149 14.06 10.61 6.38
C LEU A 149 14.69 11.51 7.46
N ALA A 150 15.58 10.98 8.30
CA ALA A 150 16.46 11.78 9.15
C ALA A 150 17.40 12.66 8.31
N ASP A 151 17.90 13.75 8.90
CA ASP A 151 18.92 14.60 8.28
C ASP A 151 20.33 14.09 8.57
N VAL A 152 21.15 13.91 7.53
CA VAL A 152 22.51 13.38 7.70
C VAL A 152 23.44 14.36 8.42
N ASP A 153 23.16 15.66 8.31
CA ASP A 153 23.97 16.73 8.89
C ASP A 153 23.47 17.18 10.28
N ALA A 154 22.34 16.65 10.76
CA ALA A 154 21.82 16.97 12.10
C ALA A 154 22.54 16.18 13.21
N SER A 155 22.39 16.61 14.47
CA SER A 155 23.05 15.92 15.59
C SER A 155 22.54 14.47 15.74
N PRO A 156 23.32 13.54 16.33
CA PRO A 156 22.87 12.16 16.53
C PRO A 156 21.55 12.04 17.30
N ARG A 157 21.30 12.97 18.25
CA ARG A 157 20.04 13.09 19.00
C ARG A 157 18.88 13.50 18.08
N ASP A 158 19.10 14.48 17.22
CA ASP A 158 18.10 14.92 16.24
C ASP A 158 17.82 13.85 15.18
N GLN A 159 18.84 13.14 14.70
CA GLN A 159 18.68 12.01 13.78
C GLN A 159 17.80 10.92 14.38
N ARG A 160 18.02 10.58 15.66
CA ARG A 160 17.18 9.64 16.42
C ARG A 160 15.75 10.13 16.56
N PHE A 161 15.57 11.39 16.97
CA PHE A 161 14.25 12.02 17.11
C PHE A 161 13.48 12.06 15.78
N GLN A 162 14.11 12.51 14.70
CA GLN A 162 13.53 12.54 13.36
C GLN A 162 13.17 11.14 12.84
N THR A 163 13.98 10.12 13.13
CA THR A 163 13.66 8.71 12.82
C THR A 163 12.39 8.25 13.55
N LEU A 164 12.25 8.58 14.84
CA LEU A 164 11.06 8.27 15.63
C LEU A 164 9.81 8.98 15.06
N VAL A 165 9.91 10.28 14.78
CA VAL A 165 8.81 11.08 14.18
C VAL A 165 8.40 10.50 12.82
N ALA A 166 9.35 10.15 11.96
CA ALA A 166 9.08 9.51 10.67
C ALA A 166 8.31 8.19 10.83
N LEU A 167 8.68 7.35 11.80
CA LEU A 167 8.00 6.07 12.07
C LEU A 167 6.59 6.28 12.66
N MET A 168 6.40 7.24 13.58
CA MET A 168 5.07 7.60 14.09
C MET A 168 4.14 8.08 12.98
N LEU A 169 4.63 8.98 12.12
CA LEU A 169 3.90 9.51 10.96
C LEU A 169 3.63 8.45 9.88
N SER A 170 4.45 7.40 9.77
CA SER A 170 4.29 6.33 8.76
C SER A 170 3.01 5.49 8.93
N SER A 171 2.42 5.44 10.13
CA SER A 171 1.28 4.56 10.42
C SER A 171 0.07 4.86 9.51
N GLN A 172 -0.37 3.86 8.74
CA GLN A 172 -1.45 3.99 7.75
C GLN A 172 -1.26 5.16 6.75
N THR A 173 -0.01 5.51 6.43
CA THR A 173 0.36 6.60 5.50
C THR A 173 1.35 6.06 4.47
N LYS A 174 1.28 6.56 3.23
CA LYS A 174 2.25 6.17 2.18
C LYS A 174 3.60 6.83 2.44
N ASP A 175 4.70 6.10 2.20
CA ASP A 175 6.08 6.61 2.31
C ASP A 175 6.27 7.96 1.60
N THR A 176 5.70 8.13 0.41
CA THR A 176 5.76 9.38 -0.37
C THR A 176 5.12 10.58 0.34
N VAL A 177 4.01 10.36 1.06
CA VAL A 177 3.31 11.40 1.85
C VAL A 177 4.07 11.67 3.16
N ASN A 178 4.62 10.61 3.76
CA ASN A 178 5.45 10.71 4.96
C ASN A 178 6.72 11.53 4.71
N ALA A 179 7.42 11.27 3.59
CA ALA A 179 8.62 11.99 3.19
C ALA A 179 8.36 13.49 2.94
N VAL A 180 7.24 13.83 2.29
CA VAL A 180 6.84 15.25 2.10
C VAL A 180 6.53 15.93 3.44
N ALA A 181 5.83 15.26 4.36
CA ALA A 181 5.58 15.80 5.70
C ALA A 181 6.87 15.97 6.51
N MET A 182 7.77 14.98 6.48
CA MET A 182 9.10 15.06 7.11
C MET A 182 9.94 16.19 6.51
N ALA A 183 9.95 16.38 5.19
CA ALA A 183 10.67 17.48 4.55
C ALA A 183 10.12 18.85 4.97
N LYS A 184 8.78 19.03 5.02
CA LYS A 184 8.15 20.27 5.53
C LYS A 184 8.50 20.51 7.00
N LEU A 185 8.52 19.48 7.85
CA LEU A 185 8.92 19.61 9.26
C LEU A 185 10.42 19.95 9.40
N LYS A 186 11.32 19.27 8.67
CA LYS A 186 12.77 19.53 8.74
C LYS A 186 13.15 20.93 8.27
N LYS A 187 12.42 21.50 7.30
CA LYS A 187 12.69 22.84 6.74
C LYS A 187 11.95 23.97 7.45
N ASP A 188 10.65 23.80 7.69
CA ASP A 188 9.73 24.92 7.97
C ASP A 188 9.19 24.92 9.42
N LEU A 189 9.53 23.94 10.28
CA LEU A 189 9.06 23.92 11.66
C LEU A 189 9.66 25.12 12.44
N PRO A 190 8.84 25.95 13.12
CA PRO A 190 9.33 27.15 13.80
C PRO A 190 10.39 26.84 14.86
N ALA A 191 11.32 27.78 15.03
CA ALA A 191 12.27 27.75 16.12
C ALA A 191 11.57 28.01 17.47
N TYR A 192 12.08 27.43 18.57
CA TYR A 192 11.50 27.61 19.91
C TYR A 192 11.63 29.03 20.47
N GLU A 193 12.62 29.80 20.02
CA GLU A 193 12.81 31.22 20.31
C GLU A 193 13.45 31.93 19.10
N GLU A 194 13.45 33.25 19.11
CA GLU A 194 14.02 34.06 18.04
C GLU A 194 15.55 33.89 17.94
N GLY A 195 16.08 33.83 16.72
CA GLY A 195 17.51 33.60 16.46
C GLY A 195 17.99 32.14 16.52
N LYS A 196 17.15 31.19 16.94
CA LYS A 196 17.47 29.74 16.89
C LYS A 196 17.15 29.09 15.54
N PRO A 197 17.78 27.94 15.21
CA PRO A 197 17.47 27.22 13.98
C PRO A 197 16.04 26.66 13.96
N LYS A 198 15.38 26.87 12.82
CA LYS A 198 14.16 26.14 12.44
C LYS A 198 14.47 24.66 12.16
N GLY A 199 13.41 23.85 12.08
CA GLY A 199 13.49 22.45 11.68
C GLY A 199 13.17 21.46 12.80
N LEU A 200 13.26 20.16 12.48
CA LEU A 200 12.73 19.08 13.30
C LEU A 200 13.74 18.59 14.36
N ASN A 201 13.75 19.27 15.50
CA ASN A 201 14.39 18.85 16.75
C ASN A 201 13.34 18.77 17.88
N LEU A 202 13.73 18.33 19.08
CA LEU A 202 12.80 18.17 20.19
C LEU A 202 12.25 19.51 20.69
N GLU A 203 13.10 20.53 20.78
CA GLU A 203 12.80 21.84 21.34
C GLU A 203 11.75 22.58 20.49
N ASN A 204 11.90 22.54 19.17
CA ASN A 204 10.94 23.08 18.21
C ASN A 204 9.62 22.28 18.24
N MET A 205 9.66 20.95 18.44
CA MET A 205 8.45 20.13 18.63
C MET A 205 7.74 20.43 19.96
N LEU A 206 8.48 20.77 21.02
CA LEU A 206 7.93 21.21 22.31
C LEU A 206 7.26 22.59 22.19
N ALA A 207 7.89 23.54 21.49
CA ALA A 207 7.42 24.91 21.36
C ALA A 207 6.28 25.11 20.33
N VAL A 208 6.25 24.34 19.24
CA VAL A 208 5.25 24.55 18.17
C VAL A 208 3.80 24.40 18.67
N GLU A 209 2.92 25.32 18.29
CA GLU A 209 1.49 25.22 18.60
C GLU A 209 0.86 23.95 17.99
N PRO A 210 0.04 23.16 18.73
CA PRO A 210 -0.54 21.93 18.21
C PRO A 210 -1.39 22.13 16.95
N ALA A 211 -2.05 23.29 16.80
CA ALA A 211 -2.81 23.63 15.60
C ALA A 211 -1.90 23.80 14.37
N LEU A 212 -0.78 24.52 14.52
CA LEU A 212 0.20 24.70 13.45
C LEU A 212 0.89 23.37 13.10
N LEU A 213 1.28 22.57 14.10
CA LEU A 213 1.83 21.24 13.86
C LEU A 213 0.84 20.36 13.07
N ASN A 214 -0.45 20.39 13.42
CA ASN A 214 -1.49 19.66 12.71
C ASN A 214 -1.60 20.07 11.23
N GLU A 215 -1.56 21.38 10.95
CA GLU A 215 -1.54 21.94 9.59
C GLU A 215 -0.24 21.61 8.85
N MET A 216 0.89 21.51 9.55
CA MET A 216 2.15 21.05 8.95
C MET A 216 2.07 19.60 8.46
N ILE A 217 1.38 18.71 9.20
CA ILE A 217 1.25 17.28 8.85
C ILE A 217 -0.13 16.90 8.26
N TRP A 218 -0.95 17.85 7.80
CA TRP A 218 -2.36 17.62 7.43
C TRP A 218 -2.59 16.46 6.43
N ALA A 219 -1.67 16.28 5.48
CA ALA A 219 -1.77 15.23 4.45
C ALA A 219 -1.51 13.80 5.00
N VAL A 220 -0.97 13.67 6.22
CA VAL A 220 -0.68 12.40 6.87
C VAL A 220 -1.97 11.76 7.39
N GLY A 221 -2.17 10.47 7.11
CA GLY A 221 -3.35 9.74 7.57
C GLY A 221 -3.46 9.79 9.10
N PHE A 222 -4.63 10.17 9.62
CA PHE A 222 -4.88 10.37 11.06
C PHE A 222 -4.02 11.46 11.73
N HIS A 223 -3.65 12.53 11.00
CA HIS A 223 -2.85 13.66 11.50
C HIS A 223 -3.30 14.21 12.86
N ASN A 224 -4.61 14.29 13.14
CA ASN A 224 -5.15 14.74 14.44
C ASN A 224 -4.62 13.93 15.65
N ASN A 225 -4.71 12.60 15.59
CA ASN A 225 -4.19 11.73 16.66
C ASN A 225 -2.67 11.78 16.71
N LYS A 226 -2.01 11.83 15.55
CA LYS A 226 -0.53 11.94 15.46
C LYS A 226 0.00 13.24 16.05
N THR A 227 -0.70 14.36 15.86
CA THR A 227 -0.36 15.66 16.46
C THR A 227 -0.33 15.54 17.98
N LYS A 228 -1.40 14.97 18.56
CA LYS A 228 -1.48 14.70 20.00
C LYS A 228 -0.33 13.79 20.46
N TYR A 229 -0.11 12.68 19.78
CA TYR A 229 0.94 11.71 20.12
C TYR A 229 2.35 12.30 20.01
N LEU A 230 2.64 13.13 19.02
CA LEU A 230 3.93 13.82 18.88
C LEU A 230 4.16 14.83 20.01
N LYS A 231 3.18 15.67 20.34
CA LYS A 231 3.28 16.61 21.46
C LYS A 231 3.43 15.89 22.81
N GLN A 232 2.67 14.81 23.04
CA GLN A 232 2.80 14.00 24.27
C GLN A 232 4.16 13.28 24.34
N THR A 233 4.62 12.71 23.23
CA THR A 233 5.95 12.07 23.15
C THR A 233 7.04 13.09 23.46
N ALA A 234 7.00 14.28 22.85
CA ALA A 234 8.01 15.31 23.09
C ALA A 234 8.14 15.72 24.56
N VAL A 235 7.01 15.81 25.28
CA VAL A 235 7.01 16.05 26.74
C VAL A 235 7.65 14.89 27.49
N ILE A 236 7.27 13.64 27.19
CA ILE A 236 7.86 12.43 27.81
C ILE A 236 9.38 12.36 27.56
N LEU A 237 9.85 12.65 26.35
CA LEU A 237 11.30 12.62 26.06
C LEU A 237 12.07 13.64 26.89
N ARG A 238 11.52 14.86 27.04
CA ARG A 238 12.11 15.91 27.89
C ARG A 238 12.13 15.54 29.37
N ASP A 239 11.04 14.98 29.88
CA ASP A 239 10.83 14.81 31.32
C ASP A 239 11.35 13.46 31.87
N GLU A 240 11.42 12.42 31.04
CA GLU A 240 11.78 11.06 31.47
C GLU A 240 13.06 10.50 30.79
N TRP A 241 13.52 11.07 29.67
CA TRP A 241 14.57 10.50 28.81
C TRP A 241 15.72 11.48 28.45
N ASP A 242 15.96 12.49 29.29
CA ASP A 242 17.03 13.50 29.12
C ASP A 242 17.01 14.20 27.75
N GLY A 243 15.81 14.32 27.16
CA GLY A 243 15.58 14.91 25.85
C GLY A 243 15.97 14.04 24.64
N ASP A 244 16.36 12.78 24.81
CA ASP A 244 16.60 11.82 23.72
C ASP A 244 15.45 10.80 23.62
N ILE A 245 15.49 9.91 22.63
CA ILE A 245 14.54 8.79 22.52
C ILE A 245 14.96 7.63 23.46
N PRO A 246 14.04 6.73 23.87
CA PRO A 246 14.39 5.53 24.61
C PRO A 246 15.31 4.59 23.80
N SER A 247 16.23 3.91 24.48
CA SER A 247 17.21 2.96 23.92
C SER A 247 16.88 1.48 24.21
N THR A 248 15.61 1.20 24.49
CA THR A 248 15.03 -0.13 24.73
C THR A 248 13.71 -0.28 23.98
N ILE A 249 13.32 -1.52 23.66
CA ILE A 249 12.04 -1.80 23.00
C ILE A 249 10.87 -1.40 23.91
N GLU A 250 10.97 -1.72 25.19
CA GLU A 250 9.96 -1.47 26.21
C GLU A 250 9.71 0.04 26.36
N GLY A 251 10.77 0.82 26.52
CA GLY A 251 10.70 2.29 26.60
C GLY A 251 10.17 2.91 25.32
N LEU A 252 10.57 2.41 24.14
CA LEU A 252 9.98 2.87 22.87
C LEU A 252 8.48 2.57 22.79
N THR A 253 8.02 1.41 23.28
CA THR A 253 6.59 1.05 23.29
C THR A 253 5.75 1.72 24.38
N SER A 254 6.35 2.40 25.37
CA SER A 254 5.59 3.22 26.33
C SER A 254 5.13 4.54 25.71
N LEU A 255 5.81 5.01 24.65
CA LEU A 255 5.50 6.27 23.98
C LEU A 255 4.14 6.20 23.24
N PRO A 256 3.30 7.24 23.35
CA PRO A 256 1.94 7.22 22.83
C PRO A 256 1.92 7.05 21.30
N GLY A 257 1.28 5.98 20.84
CA GLY A 257 1.16 5.64 19.42
C GLY A 257 2.32 4.84 18.83
N VAL A 258 3.36 4.52 19.61
CA VAL A 258 4.52 3.73 19.16
C VAL A 258 4.28 2.24 19.43
N GLY A 259 3.97 1.48 18.37
CA GLY A 259 3.77 0.02 18.47
C GLY A 259 5.05 -0.79 18.28
N PRO A 260 5.05 -2.11 18.57
CA PRO A 260 6.25 -2.96 18.48
C PRO A 260 7.00 -2.90 17.13
N LYS A 261 6.29 -2.81 15.98
CA LYS A 261 6.94 -2.57 14.67
C LYS A 261 7.88 -1.36 14.73
N MET A 262 7.36 -0.24 15.24
CA MET A 262 8.10 1.02 15.29
C MET A 262 9.30 0.87 16.23
N ALA A 263 9.13 0.29 17.42
CA ALA A 263 10.22 0.08 18.35
C ALA A 263 11.40 -0.72 17.74
N TYR A 264 11.12 -1.87 17.10
CA TYR A 264 12.17 -2.67 16.44
C TYR A 264 12.86 -1.96 15.27
N LEU A 265 12.12 -1.13 14.50
CA LEU A 265 12.71 -0.32 13.44
C LEU A 265 13.52 0.85 13.99
N THR A 266 13.04 1.55 15.02
CA THR A 266 13.77 2.61 15.71
C THR A 266 15.07 2.08 16.30
N MET A 267 15.07 0.93 17.00
CA MET A 267 16.31 0.31 17.48
C MET A 267 17.28 -0.01 16.32
N THR A 268 16.77 -0.57 15.22
CA THR A 268 17.60 -0.97 14.06
C THR A 268 18.20 0.22 13.29
N VAL A 269 17.46 1.33 13.17
CA VAL A 269 17.87 2.54 12.42
C VAL A 269 18.55 3.55 13.34
N ALA A 270 17.82 4.05 14.35
CA ALA A 270 18.22 5.16 15.21
C ALA A 270 19.35 4.80 16.19
N TRP A 271 19.38 3.54 16.66
CA TRP A 271 20.38 3.01 17.58
C TRP A 271 21.34 2.00 16.95
N ASN A 272 21.21 1.74 15.64
CA ASN A 272 21.96 0.71 14.90
C ASN A 272 21.89 -0.72 15.49
N ARG A 273 20.92 -1.01 16.37
CA ARG A 273 20.78 -2.24 17.15
C ARG A 273 19.63 -3.11 16.63
N THR A 274 19.97 -4.13 15.84
CA THR A 274 18.99 -5.10 15.31
C THR A 274 18.57 -6.12 16.38
N GLU A 275 17.71 -5.68 17.29
CA GLU A 275 17.15 -6.53 18.37
C GLU A 275 15.97 -7.38 17.91
N GLY A 276 15.29 -6.98 16.82
CA GLY A 276 14.27 -7.80 16.21
C GLY A 276 13.74 -7.29 14.89
N ILE A 277 12.80 -8.05 14.33
CA ILE A 277 12.22 -7.80 13.02
C ILE A 277 11.01 -6.89 13.16
N GLY A 278 11.07 -5.68 12.59
CA GLY A 278 9.91 -4.79 12.46
C GLY A 278 8.89 -5.35 11.47
N VAL A 279 7.96 -6.20 11.91
CA VAL A 279 6.95 -6.81 11.02
C VAL A 279 5.79 -5.84 10.75
N ASP A 280 5.36 -5.78 9.50
CA ASP A 280 4.24 -4.94 9.07
C ASP A 280 3.31 -5.63 8.06
N VAL A 281 2.38 -4.88 7.47
CA VAL A 281 1.39 -5.39 6.51
C VAL A 281 1.99 -5.93 5.20
N HIS A 282 3.24 -5.61 4.87
CA HIS A 282 3.96 -6.21 3.74
C HIS A 282 4.64 -7.50 4.19
N VAL A 283 5.48 -7.44 5.23
CA VAL A 283 6.17 -8.61 5.78
C VAL A 283 5.17 -9.72 6.14
N HIS A 284 4.17 -9.40 6.97
CA HIS A 284 3.13 -10.34 7.42
C HIS A 284 2.35 -10.96 6.27
N ARG A 285 1.93 -10.16 5.27
CA ARG A 285 1.17 -10.66 4.11
C ARG A 285 2.01 -11.62 3.27
N ILE A 286 3.24 -11.22 2.94
CA ILE A 286 4.07 -11.90 1.94
C ILE A 286 4.61 -13.23 2.49
N THR A 287 5.10 -13.26 3.73
CA THR A 287 5.67 -14.49 4.32
C THR A 287 4.60 -15.56 4.60
N ASN A 288 3.39 -15.16 5.02
CA ASN A 288 2.25 -16.08 5.13
C ASN A 288 1.74 -16.53 3.74
N MET A 289 1.83 -15.69 2.70
CA MET A 289 1.51 -16.08 1.31
C MET A 289 2.48 -17.12 0.74
N TRP A 290 3.80 -16.95 0.96
CA TRP A 290 4.79 -17.97 0.62
C TRP A 290 4.56 -19.26 1.42
N GLY A 291 4.05 -19.12 2.65
CA GLY A 291 3.74 -20.24 3.52
C GLY A 291 4.92 -20.67 4.38
N TRP A 292 5.89 -19.77 4.61
CA TRP A 292 6.98 -19.97 5.57
C TRP A 292 6.44 -20.28 6.98
N HIS A 293 5.34 -19.63 7.36
CA HIS A 293 4.56 -19.87 8.57
C HIS A 293 3.06 -19.63 8.30
N LYS A 294 2.22 -19.86 9.33
CA LYS A 294 0.78 -19.55 9.33
C LYS A 294 0.43 -18.87 10.65
N THR A 295 0.27 -17.54 10.62
CA THR A 295 0.11 -16.68 11.80
C THR A 295 -1.05 -15.69 11.61
N ARG A 296 -1.73 -15.29 12.68
CA ARG A 296 -2.92 -14.42 12.67
C ARG A 296 -2.61 -12.92 12.77
N ASN A 297 -1.43 -12.54 13.27
CA ASN A 297 -1.03 -11.14 13.47
C ASN A 297 0.47 -10.92 13.21
N PRO A 298 0.93 -9.65 13.11
CA PRO A 298 2.34 -9.32 12.88
C PRO A 298 3.32 -9.82 13.95
N GLU A 299 2.88 -9.92 15.20
CA GLU A 299 3.77 -10.28 16.33
C GLU A 299 4.05 -11.79 16.36
N GLU A 300 3.02 -12.62 16.09
CA GLU A 300 3.21 -14.03 15.78
C GLU A 300 4.14 -14.24 14.58
N THR A 301 4.05 -13.40 13.54
CA THR A 301 5.00 -13.42 12.41
C THR A 301 6.42 -13.06 12.85
N ARG A 302 6.61 -12.06 13.72
CA ARG A 302 7.94 -11.67 14.23
C ARG A 302 8.60 -12.86 14.93
N LEU A 303 7.90 -13.46 15.88
CA LEU A 303 8.38 -14.63 16.63
C LEU A 303 8.60 -15.84 15.72
N ALA A 304 7.71 -16.08 14.75
CA ALA A 304 7.87 -17.16 13.79
C ALA A 304 9.14 -16.99 12.94
N LEU A 305 9.38 -15.80 12.36
CA LEU A 305 10.57 -15.50 11.56
C LEU A 305 11.85 -15.60 12.40
N GLN A 306 11.90 -14.95 13.57
CA GLN A 306 13.09 -14.97 14.43
C GLN A 306 13.48 -16.38 14.92
N SER A 307 12.53 -17.33 14.96
CA SER A 307 12.83 -18.69 15.42
C SER A 307 13.67 -19.53 14.44
N TRP A 308 13.86 -19.09 13.19
CA TRP A 308 14.64 -19.84 12.18
C TRP A 308 15.43 -18.97 11.17
N LEU A 309 15.06 -17.70 10.97
CA LEU A 309 15.73 -16.82 10.01
C LEU A 309 17.08 -16.36 10.59
N PRO A 310 18.21 -16.47 9.86
CA PRO A 310 19.51 -15.98 10.32
C PRO A 310 19.49 -14.50 10.71
N ARG A 311 20.21 -14.14 11.79
CA ARG A 311 20.11 -12.82 12.41
C ARG A 311 20.54 -11.68 11.48
N ASP A 312 21.47 -11.93 10.58
CA ASP A 312 21.96 -10.95 9.61
C ASP A 312 20.87 -10.51 8.62
N CYS A 313 19.90 -11.40 8.33
CA CYS A 313 18.76 -11.09 7.49
C CYS A 313 17.69 -10.22 8.19
N TRP A 314 17.74 -10.06 9.52
CA TRP A 314 16.67 -9.40 10.29
C TRP A 314 16.56 -7.90 10.02
N ARG A 315 17.67 -7.24 9.65
CA ARG A 315 17.70 -5.83 9.25
C ARG A 315 17.03 -5.64 7.89
N ASP A 316 17.53 -6.33 6.87
CA ASP A 316 17.13 -6.18 5.47
C ASP A 316 15.67 -6.59 5.20
N ILE A 317 15.14 -7.59 5.93
CA ILE A 317 13.88 -8.25 5.56
C ILE A 317 12.65 -7.31 5.58
N ASN A 318 12.58 -6.30 6.45
CA ASN A 318 11.47 -5.34 6.38
C ASN A 318 11.54 -4.54 5.08
N HIS A 319 12.64 -3.80 4.87
CA HIS A 319 12.87 -2.97 3.69
C HIS A 319 12.64 -3.76 2.38
N MET A 320 13.23 -4.95 2.28
CA MET A 320 13.15 -5.82 1.11
C MET A 320 11.70 -6.19 0.77
N LEU A 321 10.91 -6.60 1.75
CA LEU A 321 9.53 -7.05 1.55
C LEU A 321 8.53 -5.90 1.43
N VAL A 322 8.79 -4.75 2.08
CA VAL A 322 8.04 -3.51 1.85
C VAL A 322 8.16 -3.12 0.39
N GLY A 323 9.37 -3.00 -0.14
CA GLY A 323 9.62 -2.64 -1.54
C GLY A 323 9.00 -3.63 -2.52
N LEU A 324 9.24 -4.94 -2.36
CA LEU A 324 8.59 -5.98 -3.17
C LEU A 324 7.06 -5.86 -3.14
N GLY A 325 6.48 -5.57 -1.97
CA GLY A 325 5.04 -5.41 -1.78
C GLY A 325 4.47 -4.06 -2.21
N GLN A 326 5.31 -3.09 -2.60
CA GLN A 326 4.95 -1.79 -3.19
C GLN A 326 4.99 -1.81 -4.72
N SER A 327 5.90 -2.58 -5.33
CA SER A 327 6.10 -2.64 -6.79
C SER A 327 5.42 -3.83 -7.47
N VAL A 328 5.57 -5.05 -6.92
CA VAL A 328 5.19 -6.32 -7.60
C VAL A 328 4.13 -7.10 -6.82
N CYS A 329 4.39 -7.41 -5.55
CA CYS A 329 3.54 -8.26 -4.70
C CYS A 329 2.45 -7.45 -3.98
N LEU A 330 1.75 -6.61 -4.75
CA LEU A 330 0.70 -5.68 -4.33
C LEU A 330 -0.42 -6.37 -3.49
N PRO A 331 -1.08 -5.67 -2.55
CA PRO A 331 -2.18 -6.26 -1.77
C PRO A 331 -3.40 -6.63 -2.63
N VAL A 332 -3.63 -5.91 -3.72
CA VAL A 332 -4.64 -6.18 -4.75
C VAL A 332 -3.95 -6.12 -6.11
N GLY A 333 -4.31 -7.01 -7.03
CA GLY A 333 -3.79 -6.96 -8.40
C GLY A 333 -2.35 -7.47 -8.59
N ARG A 334 -1.77 -8.22 -7.64
CA ARG A 334 -0.41 -8.82 -7.66
C ARG A 334 0.13 -9.10 -9.06
N LYS A 335 1.32 -8.59 -9.36
CA LYS A 335 1.96 -8.71 -10.66
C LYS A 335 2.69 -10.05 -10.86
N CYS A 336 1.99 -11.18 -10.74
CA CYS A 336 2.64 -12.50 -10.73
C CYS A 336 3.32 -12.93 -12.05
N GLY A 337 3.17 -12.16 -13.14
CA GLY A 337 3.93 -12.33 -14.39
C GLY A 337 5.21 -11.47 -14.48
N GLU A 338 5.33 -10.43 -13.65
CA GLU A 338 6.51 -9.56 -13.50
C GLU A 338 7.25 -9.92 -12.19
N CYS A 339 7.26 -11.21 -11.85
CA CYS A 339 7.66 -11.69 -10.53
C CYS A 339 8.47 -12.96 -10.68
N ASP A 340 9.78 -12.87 -10.49
CA ASP A 340 10.76 -13.95 -10.66
C ASP A 340 10.33 -15.18 -9.84
N LEU A 341 9.97 -14.98 -8.57
CA LEU A 341 9.40 -16.06 -7.74
C LEU A 341 8.16 -16.72 -8.34
N GLY A 342 7.32 -15.98 -9.07
CA GLY A 342 6.18 -16.53 -9.81
C GLY A 342 6.63 -17.32 -11.04
N LEU A 343 7.54 -16.75 -11.83
CA LEU A 343 8.08 -17.30 -13.08
C LEU A 343 8.90 -18.58 -12.85
N GLU A 344 9.80 -18.58 -11.86
CA GLU A 344 10.60 -19.73 -11.41
C GLU A 344 9.74 -20.81 -10.70
N GLY A 345 8.53 -20.46 -10.26
CA GLY A 345 7.65 -21.35 -9.49
C GLY A 345 7.94 -21.39 -7.98
N LEU A 346 8.76 -20.46 -7.47
CA LEU A 346 9.12 -20.29 -6.05
C LEU A 346 8.07 -19.55 -5.20
N CYS A 347 6.98 -19.02 -5.76
CA CYS A 347 5.87 -18.44 -4.98
C CYS A 347 4.62 -19.34 -4.93
N LYS A 348 4.31 -19.90 -3.76
CA LYS A 348 3.13 -20.76 -3.51
C LYS A 348 1.79 -20.09 -3.85
N ALA A 349 1.69 -18.77 -3.63
CA ALA A 349 0.45 -18.00 -3.78
C ALA A 349 0.34 -17.24 -5.12
N ALA A 350 1.22 -17.51 -6.09
CA ALA A 350 1.23 -16.80 -7.36
C ALA A 350 0.07 -17.20 -8.29
N GLU A 351 -0.45 -16.21 -9.01
CA GLU A 351 -1.62 -16.36 -9.87
C GLU A 351 -1.24 -16.99 -11.22
N ARG A 352 -1.46 -18.30 -11.37
CA ARG A 352 -1.09 -19.09 -12.56
C ARG A 352 -1.36 -18.42 -13.90
N LYS A 353 -2.55 -17.81 -14.09
CA LYS A 353 -2.90 -17.12 -15.35
C LYS A 353 -1.91 -16.00 -15.70
N LYS A 354 -1.43 -15.23 -14.71
CA LYS A 354 -0.43 -14.18 -14.90
C LYS A 354 0.98 -14.72 -15.10
N ILE A 355 1.34 -15.83 -14.44
CA ILE A 355 2.64 -16.51 -14.64
C ILE A 355 2.75 -16.98 -16.09
N ILE A 356 1.70 -17.60 -16.63
CA ILE A 356 1.67 -18.11 -18.00
C ILE A 356 1.83 -16.97 -19.02
N GLU A 357 1.13 -15.84 -18.82
CA GLU A 357 1.27 -14.68 -19.71
C GLU A 357 2.64 -14.00 -19.59
N GLY A 358 3.18 -13.87 -18.37
CA GLY A 358 4.55 -13.35 -18.16
C GLY A 358 5.61 -14.19 -18.89
N ARG A 359 5.52 -15.53 -18.80
CA ARG A 359 6.42 -16.44 -19.54
C ARG A 359 6.29 -16.32 -21.06
N ARG A 360 5.10 -16.00 -21.57
CA ARG A 360 4.88 -15.75 -23.01
C ARG A 360 5.52 -14.43 -23.45
N HIS A 361 5.51 -13.40 -22.61
CA HIS A 361 6.17 -12.13 -22.89
C HIS A 361 7.70 -12.31 -22.90
N VAL A 362 8.27 -12.89 -21.84
CA VAL A 362 9.72 -13.16 -21.77
C VAL A 362 10.19 -13.98 -22.97
N LYS A 363 9.53 -15.08 -23.32
CA LYS A 363 9.90 -15.88 -24.50
C LYS A 363 9.75 -15.11 -25.83
N LYS A 364 8.83 -14.17 -25.92
CA LYS A 364 8.69 -13.32 -27.12
C LYS A 364 9.82 -12.29 -27.19
N GLU A 365 10.26 -11.76 -26.07
CA GLU A 365 11.39 -10.82 -25.98
C GLU A 365 12.70 -11.53 -26.30
N GLU A 366 12.95 -12.72 -25.72
CA GLU A 366 14.08 -13.61 -26.05
C GLU A 366 14.20 -13.86 -27.57
N VAL A 367 13.11 -14.27 -28.23
CA VAL A 367 13.10 -14.53 -29.68
C VAL A 367 13.35 -13.25 -30.51
N ILE A 368 12.87 -12.08 -30.07
CA ILE A 368 13.12 -10.81 -30.77
C ILE A 368 14.59 -10.36 -30.64
N GLU A 369 15.25 -10.68 -29.53
CA GLU A 369 16.69 -10.45 -29.36
C GLU A 369 17.54 -11.44 -30.18
N GLU A 370 17.16 -12.72 -30.23
CA GLU A 370 17.84 -13.74 -31.05
C GLU A 370 17.71 -13.46 -32.56
N ASP A 371 16.53 -13.07 -33.05
CA ASP A 371 16.28 -12.73 -34.47
C ASP A 371 16.80 -11.33 -34.88
N GLY A 372 17.39 -10.56 -33.94
CA GLY A 372 18.12 -9.30 -34.18
C GLY A 372 17.35 -8.14 -34.82
N THR A 373 16.06 -8.31 -35.10
CA THR A 373 15.29 -7.43 -35.99
C THR A 373 14.46 -6.43 -35.20
N VAL A 374 15.06 -5.28 -34.89
CA VAL A 374 14.44 -4.20 -34.09
C VAL A 374 13.32 -3.48 -34.89
N LEU A 375 12.15 -4.13 -34.95
CA LEU A 375 10.93 -3.50 -35.47
C LEU A 375 10.42 -2.46 -34.47
N LYS A 376 10.60 -1.18 -34.81
CA LYS A 376 9.88 -0.07 -34.17
C LYS A 376 8.38 -0.34 -34.25
N LEU A 377 7.74 -0.56 -33.11
CA LEU A 377 6.31 -0.82 -33.03
C LEU A 377 5.49 0.47 -33.17
N GLU A 378 5.40 0.99 -34.40
CA GLU A 378 4.45 2.07 -34.68
C GLU A 378 3.01 1.58 -34.47
N GLN A 379 2.21 2.38 -33.77
CA GLN A 379 0.88 1.98 -33.33
C GLN A 379 -0.13 2.01 -34.48
N VAL A 380 -0.28 0.90 -35.19
CA VAL A 380 -1.42 0.68 -36.10
C VAL A 380 -2.69 0.58 -35.26
N LYS A 381 -3.44 1.69 -35.20
CA LYS A 381 -4.82 1.69 -34.68
C LYS A 381 -5.69 0.84 -35.62
N SER A 382 -6.36 -0.17 -35.06
CA SER A 382 -7.37 -0.92 -35.78
C SER A 382 -8.65 -0.08 -35.90
N GLU A 383 -8.92 0.48 -37.08
CA GLU A 383 -10.24 1.03 -37.39
C GLU A 383 -11.25 -0.10 -37.62
N VAL A 384 -12.46 0.08 -37.07
CA VAL A 384 -13.55 -0.90 -37.21
C VAL A 384 -14.42 -0.47 -38.38
N VAL A 385 -14.21 -1.11 -39.53
CA VAL A 385 -15.07 -0.91 -40.71
C VAL A 385 -16.42 -1.55 -40.47
N ILE A 386 -17.43 -0.72 -40.17
CA ILE A 386 -18.84 -1.11 -40.26
C ILE A 386 -19.19 -1.18 -41.75
N LYS A 387 -19.75 -2.30 -42.19
CA LYS A 387 -20.40 -2.40 -43.51
C LYS A 387 -21.86 -1.99 -43.36
N GLU A 388 -22.24 -0.90 -44.01
CA GLU A 388 -23.63 -0.68 -44.42
C GLU A 388 -23.78 -1.15 -45.87
N GLU A 389 -24.96 -1.68 -46.20
CA GLU A 389 -25.26 -2.18 -47.54
C GLU A 389 -25.75 -1.03 -48.43
N VAL A 390 -25.14 -0.87 -49.61
CA VAL A 390 -25.62 0.06 -50.64
C VAL A 390 -26.40 -0.74 -51.68
N VAL A 391 -27.71 -0.50 -51.74
CA VAL A 391 -28.56 -0.95 -52.86
C VAL A 391 -28.34 0.00 -54.03
N ASN A 392 -28.14 -0.55 -55.23
CA ASN A 392 -28.00 0.22 -56.46
C ASN A 392 -29.35 0.80 -56.90
N GLU A 393 -29.36 2.09 -57.24
CA GLU A 393 -30.15 2.60 -58.37
C GLU A 393 -29.40 3.79 -59.01
N SER A 394 -29.72 4.13 -60.25
CA SER A 394 -28.81 4.89 -61.15
C SER A 394 -29.39 6.27 -61.56
N PRO A 395 -28.85 7.01 -62.56
CA PRO A 395 -28.54 8.43 -62.36
C PRO A 395 -29.56 9.39 -62.99
N ASP A 396 -29.49 10.68 -62.61
CA ASP A 396 -30.03 11.77 -63.42
C ASP A 396 -29.20 13.06 -63.33
N LEU A 397 -29.59 14.04 -64.14
CA LEU A 397 -28.84 15.21 -64.61
C LEU A 397 -28.84 16.43 -63.68
N GLY A 398 -27.92 17.38 -63.94
CA GLY A 398 -28.35 18.77 -64.15
C GLY A 398 -27.88 19.86 -63.19
N ASP A 399 -27.10 20.78 -63.77
CA ASP A 399 -27.18 22.25 -63.64
C ASP A 399 -26.87 23.08 -62.36
N ALA A 400 -26.12 24.16 -62.65
CA ALA A 400 -26.31 25.56 -62.23
C ALA A 400 -26.25 25.98 -60.74
N ALA A 401 -25.03 26.34 -60.32
CA ALA A 401 -24.64 27.67 -59.84
C ALA A 401 -25.63 28.54 -59.00
N HIS A 402 -25.20 28.88 -57.76
CA HIS A 402 -25.16 30.29 -57.32
C HIS A 402 -24.07 30.57 -56.26
N SER A 403 -23.67 31.84 -56.18
CA SER A 403 -22.78 32.46 -55.17
C SER A 403 -23.62 33.44 -54.30
N PRO A 404 -23.11 34.31 -53.38
CA PRO A 404 -21.70 34.62 -53.05
C PRO A 404 -21.39 34.95 -51.55
N ARG A 405 -20.15 35.43 -51.32
CA ARG A 405 -19.66 36.33 -50.22
C ARG A 405 -19.58 35.79 -48.77
N LEU A 406 -18.40 35.97 -48.16
CA LEU A 406 -18.11 37.14 -47.30
C LEU A 406 -16.58 37.40 -47.25
N ASP A 407 -16.18 38.60 -46.81
CA ASP A 407 -14.86 39.19 -47.08
C ASP A 407 -13.87 39.19 -45.88
N ALA A 408 -12.57 39.35 -46.20
CA ALA A 408 -11.48 40.10 -45.51
C ALA A 408 -11.41 40.22 -43.96
N ALA A 409 -10.25 40.26 -43.27
CA ALA A 409 -8.81 40.04 -43.53
C ALA A 409 -8.10 39.93 -42.13
N SER A 410 -6.82 40.21 -41.80
CA SER A 410 -5.60 40.77 -42.43
C SER A 410 -4.35 40.44 -41.56
N GLY A 411 -3.13 40.75 -42.02
CA GLY A 411 -1.86 40.61 -41.27
C GLY A 411 -1.18 39.24 -41.45
N GLU A 412 -0.02 39.06 -42.10
CA GLU A 412 1.33 39.64 -41.88
C GLU A 412 1.98 39.21 -40.54
N THR A 413 3.24 38.75 -40.46
CA THR A 413 4.40 38.79 -41.39
C THR A 413 5.13 37.42 -41.46
N ALA A 414 6.12 37.27 -42.36
CA ALA A 414 6.92 36.04 -42.49
C ALA A 414 8.36 36.26 -43.02
N VAL A 415 9.19 35.20 -42.92
CA VAL A 415 10.47 34.96 -43.63
C VAL A 415 11.71 35.78 -43.24
N SER A 416 12.64 35.17 -42.49
CA SER A 416 13.99 34.76 -42.99
C SER A 416 14.94 34.30 -41.84
N GLY A 417 16.00 33.52 -42.07
CA GLY A 417 16.31 32.75 -43.29
C GLY A 417 17.75 32.74 -43.81
N ARG A 418 18.82 32.56 -42.99
CA ARG A 418 20.15 32.21 -43.54
C ARG A 418 21.12 31.47 -42.60
N LYS A 419 21.84 30.49 -43.17
CA LYS A 419 22.97 29.75 -42.56
C LYS A 419 24.29 30.51 -42.76
N ARG A 420 25.30 30.33 -41.89
CA ARG A 420 26.72 30.37 -42.29
C ARG A 420 27.64 29.55 -41.36
N ARG A 421 28.88 29.30 -41.82
CA ARG A 421 29.85 28.32 -41.26
C ARG A 421 30.94 29.01 -40.40
N VAL A 422 31.35 28.29 -39.36
CA VAL A 422 32.74 28.03 -38.92
C VAL A 422 33.73 29.20 -38.81
N LYS A 423 34.32 29.36 -37.61
CA LYS A 423 35.78 29.54 -37.48
C LYS A 423 36.31 28.88 -36.19
N ARG A 424 37.55 28.38 -36.23
CA ARG A 424 38.35 27.94 -35.07
C ARG A 424 39.52 28.92 -34.91
N GLN A 425 39.78 29.36 -33.69
CA GLN A 425 41.07 29.78 -33.11
C GLN A 425 40.77 30.00 -31.60
N ALA A 426 41.45 29.43 -30.61
CA ALA A 426 42.87 29.08 -30.42
C ALA A 426 43.72 30.23 -29.85
N THR A 427 43.47 30.51 -28.57
CA THR A 427 44.45 30.76 -27.49
C THR A 427 43.86 30.21 -26.20
#